data_AF-A0AAU9L0S0-F1
#
_entry.id   AF-A0AAU9L0S0-F1
#
_cell.length_a   1.000
_cell.length_b   1.000
_cell.length_c   1.000
_cell.angle_alpha   90.00
_cell.angle_beta   90.00
_cell.angle_gamma   90.00
#
_symmetry.space_group_name_H-M   'P 1'
#
loop_
_entity.id
_entity.type
_entity.pdbx_description
1 polymer ?
#
loop_
_entity_poly.entity_id
_entity_poly.type
_entity_poly.pdbx_seq_one_letter_code
_entity_poly.pdbx_strand_id
1 'polypeptide(L)'
;MTRGRNNGRQSMSFVTSSRYEPASLVDYSQSEPVRLYPPEPGRGYLAALQLLQNKKVAIVGLLSTSFSSPSCAFAFANRLIGRCVFQDDSMQSTTIEKDVRLPASVHFYYDDVARCIYLLGVVRPESYCFCSHITSKDTSLKSTNKNVLLDERQIISDENTEEAEDETLSETQRIRHEVDTFQHEKIKMQVLLYTSCNILFVLKEDARMTIEVLRDIRALAAEKMQVLNLVPAPSKHLKRDSGHLKGSSASLSGRGNAFAPGRCVPLVVYVVPPPDNILYGSTKTQGSGHLRSMTVSYCKALETRLSILFRSLRSNTVGLIRMRDTLSAANLSKERRLFNLDPAHCVVVVSRRTVTADGRPVAQLENLLDAMDLAIDTNDIKDDSLLQSLANGDMGIQRLKQYLQKYLNLLFSFSPTSSKDGGRTELLSPSQWVKAFHVLAKDYNRMDSKRKHEVTTLENIQSAV
;
A
#
# COMPACT_ATOMS: atom_id res chain seq x y z
N MET A 1 -17.17 -33.87 55.80
CA MET A 1 -17.94 -32.74 56.37
C MET A 1 -16.97 -31.70 56.94
N THR A 2 -17.35 -30.42 56.79
CA THR A 2 -16.88 -29.20 57.51
C THR A 2 -15.41 -28.73 57.45
N ARG A 3 -15.13 -27.97 56.37
CA ARG A 3 -14.69 -26.56 56.31
C ARG A 3 -14.25 -25.83 57.60
N GLY A 4 -13.10 -25.13 57.53
CA GLY A 4 -12.72 -23.96 58.34
C GLY A 4 -11.59 -23.18 57.64
N ARG A 5 -11.71 -21.86 57.50
CA ARG A 5 -11.03 -21.00 56.49
C ARG A 5 -10.25 -19.86 57.19
N ASN A 6 -9.18 -19.37 56.53
CA ASN A 6 -8.52 -18.05 56.65
C ASN A 6 -7.69 -17.79 57.93
N ASN A 7 -6.58 -17.05 57.98
CA ASN A 7 -5.93 -16.07 57.08
C ASN A 7 -4.45 -15.90 57.51
N GLY A 8 -3.55 -15.45 56.62
CA GLY A 8 -2.41 -14.62 57.03
C GLY A 8 -1.04 -14.85 56.36
N ARG A 9 -0.70 -13.93 55.44
CA ARG A 9 0.66 -13.44 55.08
C ARG A 9 1.70 -14.45 54.56
N GLN A 10 2.06 -14.31 53.28
CA GLN A 10 3.41 -14.58 52.83
C GLN A 10 3.97 -13.38 52.07
N SER A 11 5.05 -12.86 52.63
CA SER A 11 5.94 -11.85 52.08
C SER A 11 6.68 -12.42 50.86
N MET A 12 6.71 -11.69 49.75
CA MET A 12 7.60 -12.00 48.64
C MET A 12 8.99 -11.43 48.93
N SER A 13 9.99 -12.31 49.00
CA SER A 13 11.40 -11.97 48.95
C SER A 13 11.90 -12.01 47.51
N PHE A 14 12.82 -11.08 47.24
CA PHE A 14 13.44 -10.75 45.97
C PHE A 14 14.23 -11.92 45.36
N VAL A 15 14.05 -12.15 44.05
CA VAL A 15 15.04 -12.80 43.20
C VAL A 15 15.41 -11.83 42.08
N THR A 16 16.67 -11.45 42.08
CA THR A 16 17.34 -10.54 41.17
C THR A 16 17.33 -11.07 39.74
N SER A 17 16.72 -10.31 38.82
CA SER A 17 16.72 -10.59 37.38
C SER A 17 18.10 -10.26 36.79
N SER A 18 18.83 -11.29 36.38
CA SER A 18 20.14 -11.17 35.75
C SER A 18 20.01 -11.00 34.23
N ARG A 19 20.72 -9.99 33.72
CA ARG A 19 21.23 -9.82 32.34
C ARG A 19 20.16 -9.72 31.24
N TYR A 20 19.88 -8.46 30.89
CA TYR A 20 19.60 -8.07 29.52
C TYR A 20 20.83 -8.44 28.66
N GLU A 21 20.78 -9.58 27.97
CA GLU A 21 21.58 -9.74 26.76
C GLU A 21 20.91 -8.91 25.65
N PRO A 22 21.63 -8.01 24.97
CA PRO A 22 21.11 -7.37 23.78
C PRO A 22 20.89 -8.47 22.74
N ALA A 23 19.69 -8.52 22.17
CA ALA A 23 19.36 -9.45 21.11
C ALA A 23 20.50 -9.47 20.09
N SER A 24 21.10 -10.65 19.92
CA SER A 24 22.20 -10.89 19.02
C SER A 24 21.93 -10.30 17.65
N LEU A 25 22.95 -9.62 17.13
CA LEU A 25 23.10 -9.02 15.81
C LEU A 25 23.00 -10.10 14.70
N VAL A 26 21.81 -10.67 14.54
CA VAL A 26 21.49 -11.73 13.59
C VAL A 26 20.80 -11.08 12.38
N ASP A 27 21.58 -10.94 11.31
CA ASP A 27 21.19 -10.79 9.90
C ASP A 27 20.07 -9.79 9.55
N TYR A 28 20.39 -8.50 9.69
CA TYR A 28 19.63 -7.42 9.04
C TYR A 28 19.54 -7.57 7.50
N SER A 29 20.48 -8.29 6.88
CA SER A 29 20.57 -8.49 5.42
C SER A 29 19.47 -9.35 4.81
N GLN A 30 18.71 -10.12 5.61
CA GLN A 30 17.62 -10.99 5.09
C GLN A 30 16.24 -10.33 5.11
N SER A 31 16.12 -9.07 5.56
CA SER A 31 14.84 -8.42 5.84
C SER A 31 14.70 -7.02 5.21
N GLU A 32 15.43 -6.74 4.15
CA GLU A 32 15.27 -5.50 3.39
C GLU A 32 14.02 -5.53 2.48
N PRO A 33 13.38 -4.37 2.25
CA PRO A 33 12.33 -4.28 1.25
C PRO A 33 12.87 -4.56 -0.15
N VAL A 34 12.09 -5.28 -0.95
CA VAL A 34 12.47 -5.74 -2.29
C VAL A 34 11.46 -5.25 -3.32
N ARG A 35 11.93 -4.71 -4.45
CA ARG A 35 11.04 -4.35 -5.56
C ARG A 35 10.59 -5.60 -6.33
N LEU A 36 9.28 -5.86 -6.35
CA LEU A 36 8.65 -6.94 -7.14
C LEU A 36 8.16 -6.47 -8.50
N TYR A 37 7.74 -5.21 -8.60
CA TYR A 37 7.24 -4.63 -9.83
C TYR A 37 7.76 -3.19 -9.99
N PRO A 38 8.25 -2.81 -11.18
CA PRO A 38 8.76 -3.70 -12.23
C PRO A 38 9.94 -4.54 -11.70
N PRO A 39 10.16 -5.76 -12.23
CA PRO A 39 11.21 -6.66 -11.72
C PRO A 39 12.59 -6.03 -11.92
N GLU A 40 13.44 -6.03 -10.88
CA GLU A 40 14.84 -5.59 -11.05
C GLU A 40 15.65 -6.65 -11.81
N PRO A 41 16.42 -6.26 -12.84
CA PRO A 41 17.31 -7.18 -13.54
C PRO A 41 18.45 -7.63 -12.61
N GLY A 42 18.65 -8.96 -12.51
CA GLY A 42 19.83 -9.55 -11.85
C GLY A 42 19.72 -9.82 -10.34
N ARG A 43 18.64 -9.41 -9.66
CA ARG A 43 18.48 -9.63 -8.21
C ARG A 43 17.60 -10.86 -7.96
N GLY A 44 18.21 -11.95 -7.46
CA GLY A 44 17.59 -13.26 -7.28
C GLY A 44 16.86 -13.44 -5.95
N TYR A 45 15.63 -12.92 -5.82
CA TYR A 45 14.86 -12.93 -4.56
C TYR A 45 14.31 -14.29 -4.13
N LEU A 46 14.24 -15.22 -5.08
CA LEU A 46 13.63 -16.52 -4.85
C LEU A 46 14.46 -17.39 -3.89
N ALA A 47 15.78 -17.16 -3.79
CA ALA A 47 16.65 -17.98 -2.95
C ALA A 47 16.37 -17.79 -1.44
N ALA A 48 16.24 -16.54 -0.97
CA ALA A 48 15.89 -16.27 0.43
C ALA A 48 14.47 -16.78 0.79
N LEU A 49 13.52 -16.66 -0.15
CA LEU A 49 12.15 -17.13 0.05
C LEU A 49 11.98 -18.65 -0.09
N GLN A 50 12.97 -19.35 -0.68
CA GLN A 50 12.98 -20.82 -0.74
C GLN A 50 13.15 -21.44 0.65
N LEU A 51 13.79 -20.76 1.60
CA LEU A 51 13.91 -21.21 2.99
C LEU A 51 12.57 -21.18 3.73
N LEU A 52 11.59 -20.40 3.24
CA LEU A 52 10.28 -20.21 3.86
C LEU A 52 9.18 -21.08 3.22
N GLN A 53 9.54 -22.08 2.41
CA GLN A 53 8.61 -22.89 1.60
C GLN A 53 7.45 -23.52 2.36
N ASN A 54 7.60 -23.79 3.66
CA ASN A 54 6.61 -24.49 4.47
C ASN A 54 5.68 -23.56 5.28
N LYS A 55 5.94 -22.25 5.32
CA LYS A 55 5.10 -21.30 6.08
C LYS A 55 3.95 -20.80 5.21
N LYS A 56 2.73 -20.83 5.75
CA LYS A 56 1.56 -20.17 5.16
C LYS A 56 1.58 -18.70 5.55
N VAL A 57 1.33 -17.81 4.60
CA VAL A 57 1.41 -16.35 4.81
C VAL A 57 0.17 -15.62 4.35
N ALA A 58 -0.14 -14.52 5.04
CA ALA A 58 -1.15 -13.56 4.63
C ALA A 58 -0.50 -12.39 3.88
N ILE A 59 -1.23 -11.78 2.96
CA ILE A 59 -0.75 -10.69 2.11
C ILE A 59 -1.48 -9.41 2.47
N VAL A 60 -0.73 -8.41 2.90
CA VAL A 60 -1.20 -7.09 3.34
C VAL A 60 -0.73 -6.06 2.34
N GLY A 61 -1.66 -5.46 1.60
CA GLY A 61 -1.39 -4.35 0.70
C GLY A 61 -1.45 -3.02 1.41
N LEU A 62 -0.57 -2.11 0.99
CA LEU A 62 -0.50 -0.72 1.42
C LEU A 62 -0.42 0.15 0.17
N LEU A 63 -1.37 1.06 0.02
CA LEU A 63 -1.46 1.95 -1.13
C LEU A 63 -1.65 3.37 -0.63
N SER A 64 -0.79 4.30 -1.03
CA SER A 64 -1.10 5.72 -0.93
C SER A 64 -1.73 6.20 -2.24
N THR A 65 -2.82 6.95 -2.14
CA THR A 65 -3.44 7.63 -3.29
C THR A 65 -2.99 9.09 -3.40
N SER A 66 -2.05 9.52 -2.56
CA SER A 66 -1.44 10.84 -2.65
C SER A 66 -0.16 10.76 -3.45
N PHE A 67 0.03 11.74 -4.33
CA PHE A 67 1.17 11.81 -5.24
C PHE A 67 2.03 13.03 -4.94
N SER A 68 1.88 13.68 -3.79
CA SER A 68 2.74 14.82 -3.43
C SER A 68 4.12 14.34 -2.97
N SER A 69 4.18 13.25 -2.20
CA SER A 69 5.43 12.65 -1.75
C SER A 69 5.27 11.15 -1.46
N PRO A 70 6.21 10.29 -1.91
CA PRO A 70 6.21 8.88 -1.55
C PRO A 70 6.56 8.65 -0.07
N SER A 71 7.21 9.61 0.60
CA SER A 71 7.62 9.50 2.00
C SER A 71 6.43 9.31 2.95
N CYS A 72 5.26 9.87 2.63
CA CYS A 72 4.04 9.63 3.40
C CYS A 72 3.61 8.17 3.37
N ALA A 73 3.72 7.52 2.20
CA ALA A 73 3.43 6.10 2.05
C ALA A 73 4.38 5.25 2.89
N PHE A 74 5.67 5.61 2.94
CA PHE A 74 6.69 4.92 3.74
C PHE A 74 6.45 5.08 5.24
N ALA A 75 6.18 6.32 5.68
CA ALA A 75 5.86 6.62 7.08
C ALA A 75 4.64 5.83 7.55
N PHE A 76 3.56 5.85 6.77
CA PHE A 76 2.35 5.07 7.05
C PHE A 76 2.65 3.55 7.13
N ALA A 77 3.36 3.01 6.15
CA ALA A 77 3.72 1.59 6.12
C ALA A 77 4.54 1.18 7.35
N ASN A 78 5.59 1.94 7.67
CA ASN A 78 6.46 1.70 8.81
C ASN A 78 5.69 1.79 10.14
N ARG A 79 4.77 2.74 10.27
CA ARG A 79 3.93 2.87 11.47
C ARG A 79 2.98 1.69 11.64
N LEU A 80 2.35 1.20 10.56
CA LEU A 80 1.50 0.02 10.60
C LEU A 80 2.30 -1.26 10.93
N ILE A 81 3.45 -1.45 10.30
CA ILE A 81 4.36 -2.59 10.57
C ILE A 81 4.91 -2.49 12.00
N GLY A 82 5.13 -1.28 12.50
CA GLY A 82 5.81 -1.03 13.78
C GLY A 82 7.33 -1.13 13.69
N ARG A 83 7.90 -1.06 12.48
CA ARG A 83 9.35 -1.07 12.20
C ARG A 83 9.67 -0.09 11.09
N CYS A 84 10.89 0.47 11.09
CA CYS A 84 11.37 1.35 10.03
C CYS A 84 11.97 0.52 8.88
N VAL A 85 11.11 -0.02 8.02
CA VAL A 85 11.48 -0.93 6.92
C VAL A 85 11.74 -0.15 5.63
N PHE A 86 10.79 0.69 5.24
CA PHE A 86 10.85 1.48 4.03
C PHE A 86 11.51 2.83 4.35
N GLN A 87 12.81 2.94 4.11
CA GLN A 87 13.58 4.17 4.35
C GLN A 87 13.69 4.97 3.05
N ASP A 88 13.54 6.29 3.12
CA ASP A 88 13.52 7.14 1.93
C ASP A 88 14.74 6.96 1.03
N ASP A 89 15.95 6.94 1.59
CA ASP A 89 17.20 6.83 0.80
C ASP A 89 17.28 5.49 0.05
N SER A 90 16.99 4.39 0.75
CA SER A 90 16.95 3.05 0.15
C SER A 90 15.82 2.94 -0.89
N MET A 91 14.65 3.48 -0.60
CA MET A 91 13.49 3.43 -1.50
C MET A 91 13.68 4.31 -2.75
N GLN A 92 14.39 5.44 -2.64
CA GLN A 92 14.77 6.24 -3.79
C GLN A 92 15.66 5.45 -4.75
N SER A 93 16.68 4.76 -4.23
CA SER A 93 17.56 3.93 -5.07
C SER A 93 16.79 2.81 -5.80
N THR A 94 15.84 2.16 -5.12
CA THR A 94 15.02 1.10 -5.70
C THR A 94 13.89 1.61 -6.60
N THR A 95 13.61 2.91 -6.66
CA THR A 95 12.60 3.48 -7.57
C THR A 95 13.21 4.15 -8.79
N ILE A 96 14.53 4.04 -8.96
CA ILE A 96 15.28 4.52 -10.12
C ILE A 96 15.77 3.31 -10.92
N GLU A 97 15.61 3.34 -12.23
CA GLU A 97 16.17 2.36 -13.15
C GLU A 97 16.82 3.08 -14.33
N LYS A 98 18.13 2.85 -14.55
CA LYS A 98 18.92 3.52 -15.60
C LYS A 98 18.74 5.05 -15.58
N ASP A 99 18.87 5.64 -14.39
CA ASP A 99 18.72 7.08 -14.13
C ASP A 99 17.31 7.67 -14.40
N VAL A 100 16.33 6.82 -14.68
CA VAL A 100 14.92 7.21 -14.84
C VAL A 100 14.11 6.75 -13.65
N ARG A 101 13.35 7.67 -13.05
CA ARG A 101 12.42 7.33 -11.96
C ARG A 101 11.23 6.58 -12.52
N LEU A 102 10.94 5.43 -11.92
CA LEU A 102 9.81 4.61 -12.29
C LEU A 102 8.49 5.33 -11.99
N PRO A 103 7.48 5.25 -12.88
CA PRO A 103 6.19 5.88 -12.66
C PRO A 103 5.42 5.26 -11.48
N ALA A 104 5.51 3.93 -11.33
CA ALA A 104 4.92 3.19 -10.23
C ALA A 104 5.70 1.91 -9.94
N SER A 105 5.68 1.48 -8.68
CA SER A 105 6.37 0.26 -8.23
C SER A 105 5.62 -0.45 -7.09
N VAL A 106 5.89 -1.74 -6.92
CA VAL A 106 5.44 -2.56 -5.78
C VAL A 106 6.66 -3.09 -5.05
N HIS A 107 6.75 -2.76 -3.76
CA HIS A 107 7.81 -3.24 -2.87
C HIS A 107 7.27 -4.25 -1.88
N PHE A 108 8.07 -5.24 -1.55
CA PHE A 108 7.75 -6.40 -0.75
C PHE A 108 8.58 -6.39 0.52
N TYR A 109 7.95 -6.68 1.65
CA TYR A 109 8.64 -6.97 2.90
C TYR A 109 7.99 -8.17 3.58
N TYR A 110 8.80 -9.13 4.01
CA TYR A 110 8.33 -10.29 4.76
C TYR A 110 8.55 -10.10 6.26
N ASP A 111 7.47 -10.17 7.04
CA ASP A 111 7.53 -10.18 8.49
C ASP A 111 7.27 -11.61 9.00
N ASP A 112 8.33 -12.26 9.48
CA ASP A 112 8.25 -13.62 10.01
C ASP A 112 7.39 -13.70 11.29
N VAL A 113 7.43 -12.65 12.11
CA VAL A 113 6.70 -12.61 13.40
C VAL A 113 5.20 -12.57 13.15
N ALA A 114 4.74 -11.69 12.27
CA ALA A 114 3.33 -11.60 11.88
C ALA A 114 2.91 -12.68 10.86
N ARG A 115 3.87 -13.42 10.30
CA ARG A 115 3.69 -14.35 9.16
C ARG A 115 2.99 -13.69 7.97
N CYS A 116 3.35 -12.44 7.70
CA CYS A 116 2.72 -11.62 6.67
C CYS A 116 3.74 -11.14 5.64
N ILE A 117 3.27 -10.98 4.41
CA ILE A 117 3.95 -10.22 3.37
C ILE A 117 3.26 -8.88 3.26
N TYR A 118 4.03 -7.80 3.41
CA TYR A 118 3.57 -6.44 3.14
C TYR A 118 3.94 -6.06 1.71
N LEU A 119 2.96 -5.58 0.94
CA LEU A 119 3.15 -5.03 -0.40
C LEU A 119 2.86 -3.54 -0.35
N LEU A 120 3.87 -2.72 -0.63
CA LEU A 120 3.75 -1.28 -0.69
C LEU A 120 3.73 -0.81 -2.14
N GLY A 121 2.59 -0.29 -2.57
CA GLY A 121 2.46 0.42 -3.83
C GLY A 121 2.95 1.85 -3.71
N VAL A 122 3.91 2.20 -4.54
CA VAL A 122 4.52 3.54 -4.58
C VAL A 122 4.31 4.10 -5.97
N VAL A 123 3.94 5.37 -6.04
CA VAL A 123 3.77 6.11 -7.30
C VAL A 123 4.69 7.31 -7.25
N ARG A 124 5.36 7.60 -8.36
CA ARG A 124 6.17 8.82 -8.49
C ARG A 124 5.29 10.06 -8.31
N PRO A 125 5.78 11.14 -7.68
CA PRO A 125 4.98 12.35 -7.61
C PRO A 125 4.64 12.91 -8.99
N GLU A 126 3.40 13.38 -9.16
CA GLU A 126 2.91 13.89 -10.45
C GLU A 126 3.70 15.12 -10.93
N SER A 127 4.30 15.88 -10.00
CA SER A 127 5.20 17.00 -10.33
C SER A 127 6.39 16.60 -11.20
N TYR A 128 6.85 15.35 -11.11
CA TYR A 128 7.93 14.84 -11.95
C TYR A 128 7.49 14.50 -13.37
N CYS A 129 6.18 14.42 -13.65
CA CYS A 129 5.68 14.28 -15.03
C CYS A 129 5.79 15.57 -15.83
N PHE A 130 6.06 16.69 -15.16
CA PHE A 130 6.17 18.03 -15.76
C PHE A 130 7.59 18.60 -15.67
N CYS A 131 8.52 17.90 -15.03
CA CYS A 131 9.92 18.32 -14.95
C CYS A 131 10.72 17.55 -16.00
N SER A 132 11.15 18.24 -17.06
CA SER A 132 12.15 17.70 -17.96
C SER A 132 13.43 17.37 -17.18
N HIS A 133 14.10 16.29 -17.56
CA HIS A 133 15.42 15.95 -17.05
C HIS A 133 16.39 17.13 -17.32
N ILE A 134 16.69 17.94 -16.32
CA ILE A 134 17.97 18.66 -16.29
C ILE A 134 19.02 17.61 -15.94
N THR A 135 19.50 16.89 -16.95
CA THR A 135 20.76 16.16 -16.89
C THR A 135 21.91 17.17 -16.98
N SER A 136 22.09 17.98 -15.93
CA SER A 136 23.38 18.64 -15.71
C SER A 136 24.16 17.79 -14.72
N LYS A 137 25.22 17.16 -15.23
CA LYS A 137 26.33 16.61 -14.44
C LYS A 137 26.67 17.53 -13.26
N ASP A 138 27.00 16.91 -12.14
CA ASP A 138 27.80 17.44 -11.03
C ASP A 138 28.07 18.95 -11.03
N THR A 139 27.43 19.65 -10.10
CA THR A 139 28.16 20.70 -9.39
C THR A 139 27.66 20.77 -7.97
N SER A 140 28.49 20.25 -7.06
CA SER A 140 28.57 20.70 -5.68
C SER A 140 28.44 22.21 -5.62
N LEU A 141 27.45 22.73 -4.89
CA LEU A 141 27.59 24.00 -4.16
C LEU A 141 26.56 24.13 -3.05
N LYS A 142 27.11 24.50 -1.90
CA LYS A 142 26.52 24.69 -0.59
C LYS A 142 25.44 25.79 -0.62
N SER A 143 24.48 25.68 0.32
CA SER A 143 23.90 26.78 1.11
C SER A 143 23.45 28.05 0.36
N THR A 144 22.16 28.41 0.48
CA THR A 144 21.65 29.49 1.37
C THR A 144 20.25 29.93 0.90
N ASN A 145 19.34 30.12 1.86
CA ASN A 145 18.01 30.74 1.72
C ASN A 145 17.96 31.97 0.79
N LYS A 146 16.87 32.10 0.01
CA LYS A 146 15.94 33.25 0.00
C LYS A 146 14.81 33.07 -1.03
N ASN A 147 13.59 33.37 -0.58
CA ASN A 147 12.40 33.59 -1.41
C ASN A 147 12.67 34.69 -2.45
N VAL A 148 12.43 34.43 -3.74
CA VAL A 148 12.18 35.47 -4.74
C VAL A 148 11.17 34.94 -5.76
N LEU A 149 9.96 35.49 -5.69
CA LEU A 149 9.04 35.64 -6.82
C LEU A 149 9.72 36.52 -7.88
N LEU A 150 9.79 36.09 -9.14
CA LEU A 150 10.01 37.00 -10.26
C LEU A 150 9.09 36.64 -11.42
N ASP A 151 8.11 37.52 -11.58
CA ASP A 151 7.43 37.91 -12.80
C ASP A 151 8.45 38.68 -13.66
N GLU A 152 8.69 38.29 -14.91
CA GLU A 152 9.29 39.19 -15.90
C GLU A 152 8.82 38.83 -17.32
N ARG A 153 8.15 39.81 -17.93
CA ARG A 153 7.65 39.84 -19.31
C ARG A 153 8.55 40.76 -20.14
N GLN A 154 8.70 40.39 -21.42
CA GLN A 154 9.14 41.17 -22.62
C GLN A 154 10.67 41.33 -22.81
N ILE A 155 11.25 41.27 -24.02
CA ILE A 155 10.91 41.95 -25.30
C ILE A 155 11.42 41.17 -26.55
N ILE A 156 10.50 40.92 -27.51
CA ILE A 156 10.51 41.06 -28.99
C ILE A 156 11.79 40.76 -29.82
N SER A 157 11.68 39.79 -30.75
CA SER A 157 11.96 39.98 -32.20
C SER A 157 11.21 38.93 -33.02
N ASP A 158 10.34 39.40 -33.91
CA ASP A 158 9.63 38.62 -34.94
C ASP A 158 10.63 37.96 -35.90
N GLU A 159 10.55 36.63 -35.98
CA GLU A 159 10.91 35.69 -37.05
C GLU A 159 11.23 34.35 -36.35
N ASN A 160 10.19 33.51 -36.20
CA ASN A 160 10.19 32.05 -35.90
C ASN A 160 8.94 31.60 -35.13
N THR A 161 7.78 32.20 -35.42
CA THR A 161 6.49 31.81 -34.81
C THR A 161 6.11 30.37 -35.17
N GLU A 162 6.50 29.86 -36.34
CA GLU A 162 6.25 28.47 -36.74
C GLU A 162 7.14 27.47 -36.01
N GLU A 163 8.42 27.79 -35.75
CA GLU A 163 9.33 26.88 -35.00
C GLU A 163 8.97 26.82 -33.50
N ALA A 164 8.58 27.95 -32.90
CA ALA A 164 8.12 27.98 -31.51
C ALA A 164 6.76 27.30 -31.33
N GLU A 165 5.85 27.38 -32.30
CA GLU A 165 4.59 26.65 -32.29
C GLU A 165 4.79 25.14 -32.50
N ASP A 166 5.68 24.73 -33.41
CA ASP A 166 6.02 23.31 -33.60
C ASP A 166 6.75 22.70 -32.38
N GLU A 167 7.65 23.46 -31.73
CA GLU A 167 8.34 23.01 -30.52
C GLU A 167 7.40 22.92 -29.31
N THR A 168 6.45 23.86 -29.17
CA THR A 168 5.43 23.81 -28.10
C THR A 168 4.37 22.74 -28.33
N LEU A 169 4.00 22.45 -29.58
CA LEU A 169 3.12 21.33 -29.93
C LEU A 169 3.81 19.98 -29.66
N SER A 170 5.09 19.85 -30.00
CA SER A 170 5.92 18.68 -29.70
C SER A 170 6.06 18.45 -28.20
N GLU A 171 6.30 19.52 -27.42
CA GLU A 171 6.36 19.48 -25.96
C GLU A 171 5.04 19.06 -25.33
N THR A 172 3.92 19.62 -25.81
CA THR A 172 2.57 19.27 -25.31
C THR A 172 2.24 17.80 -25.59
N GLN A 173 2.62 17.28 -26.76
CA GLN A 173 2.47 15.87 -27.09
C GLN A 173 3.33 14.97 -26.19
N ARG A 174 4.58 15.38 -25.91
CA ARG A 174 5.48 14.67 -24.99
C ARG A 174 4.91 14.60 -23.58
N ILE A 175 4.46 15.74 -23.04
CA ILE A 175 3.86 15.80 -21.70
C ILE A 175 2.60 14.93 -21.64
N ARG A 176 1.73 14.99 -22.65
CA ARG A 176 0.54 14.15 -22.71
C ARG A 176 0.91 12.66 -22.70
N HIS A 177 1.88 12.25 -23.52
CA HIS A 177 2.35 10.87 -23.57
C HIS A 177 2.97 10.41 -22.22
N GLU A 178 3.72 11.28 -21.54
CA GLU A 178 4.29 11.00 -20.23
C GLU A 178 3.20 10.84 -19.16
N VAL A 179 2.22 11.74 -19.13
CA VAL A 179 1.08 11.68 -18.21
C VAL A 179 0.27 10.41 -18.45
N ASP A 180 0.00 10.05 -19.71
CA ASP A 180 -0.74 8.85 -20.06
C ASP A 180 0.01 7.59 -19.65
N THR A 181 1.33 7.55 -19.90
CA THR A 181 2.20 6.44 -19.46
C THR A 181 2.19 6.31 -17.93
N PHE A 182 2.29 7.44 -17.22
CA PHE A 182 2.25 7.47 -15.76
C PHE A 182 0.91 6.96 -15.21
N GLN A 183 -0.22 7.43 -15.73
CA GLN A 183 -1.54 6.98 -15.28
C GLN A 183 -1.77 5.50 -15.60
N HIS A 184 -1.29 5.02 -16.75
CA HIS A 184 -1.37 3.59 -17.12
C HIS A 184 -0.59 2.71 -16.14
N GLU A 185 0.67 3.05 -15.86
CA GLU A 185 1.52 2.29 -14.92
C GLU A 185 1.00 2.34 -13.48
N LYS A 186 0.41 3.46 -13.07
CA LYS A 186 -0.28 3.60 -11.79
C LYS A 186 -1.50 2.67 -11.69
N ILE A 187 -2.37 2.64 -12.70
CA ILE A 187 -3.54 1.75 -12.74
C ILE A 187 -3.07 0.30 -12.65
N LYS A 188 -2.05 -0.06 -13.41
CA LYS A 188 -1.46 -1.40 -13.43
C LYS A 188 -0.93 -1.83 -12.07
N MET A 189 -0.14 -0.99 -11.42
CA MET A 189 0.35 -1.24 -10.06
C MET A 189 -0.82 -1.45 -9.08
N GLN A 190 -1.85 -0.60 -9.15
CA GLN A 190 -3.03 -0.72 -8.30
C GLN A 190 -3.76 -2.04 -8.56
N VAL A 191 -4.00 -2.42 -9.82
CA VAL A 191 -4.64 -3.70 -10.18
C VAL A 191 -3.85 -4.90 -9.65
N LEU A 192 -2.51 -4.87 -9.72
CA LEU A 192 -1.66 -5.91 -9.14
C LEU A 192 -1.87 -6.03 -7.63
N LEU A 193 -1.97 -4.92 -6.89
CA LEU A 193 -2.29 -4.95 -5.46
C LEU A 193 -3.72 -5.47 -5.19
N TYR A 194 -4.72 -4.94 -5.90
CA TYR A 194 -6.13 -5.34 -5.76
C TYR A 194 -6.41 -6.81 -6.14
N THR A 195 -5.50 -7.47 -6.85
CA THR A 195 -5.65 -8.86 -7.27
C THR A 195 -4.75 -9.83 -6.53
N SER A 196 -3.84 -9.33 -5.68
CA SER A 196 -2.82 -10.16 -5.03
C SER A 196 -2.81 -10.08 -3.50
N CYS A 197 -3.55 -9.13 -2.91
CA CYS A 197 -3.63 -8.95 -1.45
C CYS A 197 -4.86 -9.64 -0.84
N ASN A 198 -4.76 -10.06 0.43
CA ASN A 198 -5.90 -10.51 1.22
C ASN A 198 -6.62 -9.33 1.89
N ILE A 199 -5.86 -8.36 2.37
CA ILE A 199 -6.34 -7.07 2.89
C ILE A 199 -5.53 -5.94 2.27
N LEU A 200 -6.16 -4.82 1.98
CA LEU A 200 -5.52 -3.65 1.37
C LEU A 200 -5.91 -2.38 2.15
N PHE A 201 -4.90 -1.69 2.68
CA PHE A 201 -5.08 -0.38 3.30
C PHE A 201 -4.79 0.72 2.29
N VAL A 202 -5.77 1.60 2.10
CA VAL A 202 -5.70 2.70 1.12
C VAL A 202 -5.62 4.02 1.88
N LEU A 203 -4.43 4.61 1.96
CA LEU A 203 -4.21 5.93 2.53
C LEU A 203 -4.71 7.00 1.56
N LYS A 204 -5.72 7.76 2.00
CA LYS A 204 -6.39 8.82 1.24
C LYS A 204 -6.16 10.17 1.93
N GLU A 205 -5.04 10.82 1.61
CA GLU A 205 -4.51 12.00 2.34
C GLU A 205 -5.36 13.27 2.22
N ASP A 206 -6.09 13.42 1.12
CA ASP A 206 -6.97 14.56 0.86
C ASP A 206 -8.27 14.50 1.69
N ALA A 207 -8.57 13.35 2.31
CA ALA A 207 -9.80 13.06 3.05
C ALA A 207 -11.10 13.29 2.26
N ARG A 208 -11.01 13.44 0.94
CA ARG A 208 -12.13 13.74 0.05
C ARG A 208 -12.65 12.44 -0.56
N MET A 209 -13.73 11.93 0.02
CA MET A 209 -14.46 10.77 -0.53
C MET A 209 -15.57 11.24 -1.48
N THR A 210 -15.21 11.78 -2.64
CA THR A 210 -16.16 12.30 -3.65
C THR A 210 -16.63 11.23 -4.62
N ILE A 211 -17.50 11.60 -5.56
CA ILE A 211 -17.95 10.74 -6.65
C ILE A 211 -16.80 10.31 -7.58
N GLU A 212 -15.68 11.04 -7.58
CA GLU A 212 -14.48 10.74 -8.40
C GLU A 212 -13.89 9.38 -8.05
N VAL A 213 -13.99 8.95 -6.79
CA VAL A 213 -13.59 7.61 -6.35
C VAL A 213 -14.31 6.53 -7.19
N LEU A 214 -15.56 6.77 -7.61
CA LEU A 214 -16.29 5.81 -8.46
C LEU A 214 -15.71 5.71 -9.87
N ARG A 215 -15.14 6.78 -10.41
CA ARG A 215 -14.47 6.75 -11.72
C ARG A 215 -13.24 5.85 -11.63
N ASP A 216 -12.41 6.07 -10.62
CA ASP A 216 -11.17 5.33 -10.42
C ASP A 216 -11.45 3.84 -10.16
N ILE A 217 -12.45 3.53 -9.31
CA ILE A 217 -12.88 2.14 -9.07
C ILE A 217 -13.43 1.46 -10.33
N ARG A 218 -14.16 2.17 -11.19
CA ARG A 218 -14.64 1.60 -12.46
C ARG A 218 -13.48 1.31 -13.42
N ALA A 219 -12.51 2.22 -13.51
CA ALA A 219 -11.31 2.01 -14.32
C ALA A 219 -10.52 0.79 -13.83
N LEU A 220 -10.28 0.68 -12.52
CA LEU A 220 -9.61 -0.47 -11.91
C LEU A 220 -10.37 -1.78 -12.11
N ALA A 221 -11.71 -1.76 -12.01
CA ALA A 221 -12.52 -2.95 -12.23
C ALA A 221 -12.52 -3.41 -13.70
N ALA A 222 -12.55 -2.47 -14.65
CA ALA A 222 -12.45 -2.77 -16.07
C ALA A 222 -11.08 -3.41 -16.39
N GLU A 223 -10.01 -2.83 -15.85
CA GLU A 223 -8.66 -3.33 -16.08
C GLU A 223 -8.42 -4.69 -15.39
N LYS A 224 -8.89 -4.87 -14.15
CA LYS A 224 -8.89 -6.18 -13.47
C LYS A 224 -9.58 -7.25 -14.30
N MET A 225 -10.71 -6.94 -14.94
CA MET A 225 -11.45 -7.92 -15.75
C MET A 225 -10.61 -8.41 -16.94
N GLN A 226 -9.81 -7.53 -17.55
CA GLN A 226 -8.90 -7.91 -18.62
C GLN A 226 -7.78 -8.84 -18.12
N VAL A 227 -7.17 -8.48 -16.98
CA VAL A 227 -6.13 -9.32 -16.34
C VAL A 227 -6.68 -10.68 -15.94
N LEU A 228 -7.91 -10.75 -15.41
CA LEU A 228 -8.55 -12.00 -15.00
C LEU A 228 -8.74 -12.96 -16.18
N ASN A 229 -8.97 -12.46 -17.40
CA ASN A 229 -9.09 -13.30 -18.59
C ASN A 229 -7.78 -14.00 -18.97
N LEU A 230 -6.63 -13.51 -18.48
CA LEU A 230 -5.32 -14.14 -18.67
C LEU A 230 -5.08 -15.27 -17.66
N VAL A 231 -5.76 -15.23 -16.50
CA VAL A 231 -5.59 -16.22 -15.45
C VAL A 231 -6.34 -17.50 -15.86
N PRO A 232 -5.66 -18.68 -15.91
CA PRO A 232 -6.30 -19.92 -16.33
C PRO A 232 -7.54 -20.21 -15.48
N ALA A 233 -8.69 -20.48 -16.10
CA ALA A 233 -9.94 -20.75 -15.39
C ALA A 233 -9.80 -21.92 -14.39
N PRO A 234 -10.53 -21.90 -13.25
CA PRO A 234 -10.52 -23.03 -12.34
C PRO A 234 -11.16 -24.20 -13.07
N SER A 235 -10.41 -25.28 -13.30
CA SER A 235 -10.90 -26.43 -14.07
C SER A 235 -12.10 -27.05 -13.37
N LYS A 236 -13.31 -26.77 -13.84
CA LYS A 236 -14.47 -27.60 -13.55
C LYS A 236 -14.32 -28.85 -14.40
N HIS A 237 -13.98 -29.97 -13.76
CA HIS A 237 -14.15 -31.35 -14.24
C HIS A 237 -14.20 -31.52 -15.79
N LEU A 238 -13.05 -31.75 -16.43
CA LEU A 238 -13.04 -32.52 -17.67
C LEU A 238 -13.54 -33.92 -17.30
N LYS A 239 -14.79 -34.24 -17.66
CA LYS A 239 -15.26 -35.62 -17.65
C LYS A 239 -14.41 -36.38 -18.67
N ARG A 240 -13.62 -37.33 -18.15
CA ARG A 240 -13.24 -38.60 -18.78
C ARG A 240 -12.95 -38.51 -20.28
N ASP A 241 -11.67 -38.44 -20.62
CA ASP A 241 -11.13 -39.32 -21.65
C ASP A 241 -9.80 -39.90 -21.20
N SER A 242 -9.71 -41.22 -21.30
CA SER A 242 -8.59 -42.03 -20.88
C SER A 242 -7.38 -41.79 -21.78
N GLY A 243 -6.22 -41.55 -21.18
CA GLY A 243 -4.95 -41.50 -21.91
C GLY A 243 -3.80 -41.34 -20.94
N HIS A 244 -3.16 -42.45 -20.61
CA HIS A 244 -2.02 -42.54 -19.71
C HIS A 244 -0.81 -41.79 -20.31
N LEU A 245 -0.39 -40.67 -19.71
CA LEU A 245 0.95 -40.12 -19.91
C LEU A 245 1.57 -39.78 -18.55
N LYS A 246 2.54 -40.61 -18.16
CA LYS A 246 3.45 -40.38 -17.03
C LYS A 246 4.39 -39.23 -17.38
N GLY A 247 4.59 -38.31 -16.44
CA GLY A 247 5.75 -37.43 -16.41
C GLY A 247 5.44 -35.95 -16.61
N SER A 248 5.05 -35.26 -15.54
CA SER A 248 5.53 -33.91 -15.22
C SER A 248 5.00 -33.49 -13.84
N SER A 249 5.85 -33.65 -12.84
CA SER A 249 5.74 -33.07 -11.50
C SER A 249 5.88 -31.54 -11.56
N ALA A 250 4.92 -30.86 -12.19
CA ALA A 250 4.73 -29.43 -12.05
C ALA A 250 3.51 -29.18 -11.16
N SER A 251 3.77 -28.91 -9.89
CA SER A 251 2.79 -28.53 -8.87
C SER A 251 1.92 -27.36 -9.34
N LEU A 252 0.70 -27.69 -9.78
CA LEU A 252 -0.41 -26.80 -10.13
C LEU A 252 -1.09 -26.19 -8.88
N SER A 253 -0.34 -25.91 -7.81
CA SER A 253 -0.87 -25.59 -6.47
C SER A 253 -1.61 -24.25 -6.34
N GLY A 254 -1.82 -23.52 -7.44
CA GLY A 254 -2.57 -22.26 -7.50
C GLY A 254 -3.72 -22.23 -8.50
N ARG A 255 -3.94 -23.29 -9.31
CA ARG A 255 -5.06 -23.31 -10.27
C ARG A 255 -6.39 -23.48 -9.53
N GLY A 256 -7.08 -22.37 -9.31
CA GLY A 256 -8.38 -22.33 -8.62
C GLY A 256 -8.33 -22.00 -7.14
N ASN A 257 -7.19 -21.54 -6.62
CA ASN A 257 -7.10 -21.03 -5.25
C ASN A 257 -7.56 -19.56 -5.21
N ALA A 258 -8.55 -19.23 -4.38
CA ALA A 258 -9.07 -17.87 -4.26
C ALA A 258 -8.08 -16.87 -3.61
N PHE A 259 -7.01 -17.35 -2.97
CA PHE A 259 -5.94 -16.51 -2.42
C PHE A 259 -4.75 -16.34 -3.38
N ALA A 260 -4.81 -16.91 -4.58
CA ALA A 260 -3.76 -16.72 -5.57
C ALA A 260 -3.82 -15.32 -6.22
N PRO A 261 -2.66 -14.70 -6.53
CA PRO A 261 -2.58 -13.52 -7.37
C PRO A 261 -3.42 -13.64 -8.65
N GLY A 262 -4.14 -12.57 -8.98
CA GLY A 262 -5.05 -12.50 -10.12
C GLY A 262 -6.50 -12.87 -9.79
N ARG A 263 -6.71 -13.70 -8.76
CA ARG A 263 -8.06 -14.18 -8.33
C ARG A 263 -8.51 -13.60 -7.01
N CYS A 264 -7.57 -13.12 -6.20
CA CYS A 264 -7.87 -12.64 -4.87
C CYS A 264 -8.80 -11.43 -4.91
N VAL A 265 -9.68 -11.36 -3.91
CA VAL A 265 -10.58 -10.24 -3.68
C VAL A 265 -10.29 -9.69 -2.29
N PRO A 266 -9.48 -8.63 -2.17
CA PRO A 266 -9.05 -8.11 -0.88
C PRO A 266 -10.21 -7.52 -0.09
N LEU A 267 -10.11 -7.55 1.24
CA LEU A 267 -10.84 -6.63 2.10
C LEU A 267 -10.14 -5.26 2.08
N VAL A 268 -10.84 -4.19 1.71
CA VAL A 268 -10.26 -2.84 1.66
C VAL A 268 -10.66 -2.04 2.89
N VAL A 269 -9.69 -1.30 3.43
CA VAL A 269 -9.89 -0.32 4.50
C VAL A 269 -9.25 0.99 4.09
N TYR A 270 -10.03 2.07 4.10
CA TYR A 270 -9.54 3.41 3.83
C TYR A 270 -8.95 4.02 5.10
N VAL A 271 -7.74 4.55 4.99
CA VAL A 271 -7.05 5.25 6.07
C VAL A 271 -7.05 6.72 5.71
N VAL A 272 -7.58 7.56 6.59
CA VAL A 272 -7.86 8.97 6.27
C VAL A 272 -7.30 9.87 7.36
N PRO A 273 -6.34 10.76 7.05
CA PRO A 273 -5.99 11.85 7.94
C PRO A 273 -7.09 12.91 7.94
N PRO A 274 -7.74 13.21 9.08
CA PRO A 274 -8.84 14.16 9.11
C PRO A 274 -8.30 15.59 8.93
N PRO A 275 -9.15 16.53 8.52
CA PRO A 275 -8.83 17.95 8.55
C PRO A 275 -8.44 18.42 9.96
N ASP A 276 -7.55 19.39 10.03
CA ASP A 276 -6.92 19.86 11.27
C ASP A 276 -7.93 20.33 12.32
N ASN A 277 -9.04 20.95 11.93
CA ASN A 277 -10.12 21.38 12.83
C ASN A 277 -10.77 20.23 13.62
N ILE A 278 -10.79 19.01 13.07
CA ILE A 278 -11.31 17.82 13.76
C ILE A 278 -10.33 17.34 14.84
N LEU A 279 -9.04 17.58 14.65
CA LEU A 279 -7.97 17.24 15.61
C LEU A 279 -7.81 18.34 16.68
N TYR A 280 -7.82 19.62 16.31
CA TYR A 280 -7.64 20.75 17.23
C TYR A 280 -8.88 21.05 18.11
N GLY A 281 -10.10 20.75 17.63
CA GLY A 281 -11.30 20.78 18.47
C GLY A 281 -11.28 19.71 19.57
N SER A 282 -10.46 18.67 19.39
CA SER A 282 -10.22 17.60 20.35
C SER A 282 -9.28 18.05 21.47
N THR A 283 -8.14 18.68 21.14
CA THR A 283 -7.11 19.01 22.14
C THR A 283 -7.50 20.14 23.11
N LYS A 284 -8.36 21.08 22.74
CA LYS A 284 -8.81 22.18 23.63
C LYS A 284 -9.88 21.78 24.67
N THR A 285 -10.44 20.57 24.61
CA THR A 285 -11.53 20.11 25.50
C THR A 285 -11.12 18.95 26.42
N GLN A 286 -9.85 18.89 26.84
CA GLN A 286 -9.33 17.87 27.77
C GLN A 286 -9.95 17.87 29.19
N GLY A 287 -10.93 18.73 29.47
CA GLY A 287 -11.64 18.77 30.76
C GLY A 287 -12.85 17.82 30.88
N SER A 288 -13.42 17.28 29.80
CA SER A 288 -14.61 16.43 29.93
C SER A 288 -14.84 15.54 28.70
N GLY A 289 -14.77 14.21 28.85
CA GLY A 289 -15.47 13.11 28.14
C GLY A 289 -15.79 13.11 26.62
N HIS A 290 -15.60 14.20 25.86
CA HIS A 290 -16.19 14.45 24.54
C HIS A 290 -15.19 14.27 23.37
N LEU A 291 -13.89 14.11 23.67
CA LEU A 291 -12.79 13.86 22.73
C LEU A 291 -13.06 12.74 21.71
N ARG A 292 -13.76 11.67 22.14
CA ARG A 292 -14.06 10.50 21.31
C ARG A 292 -15.18 10.74 20.30
N SER A 293 -15.99 11.78 20.47
CA SER A 293 -17.24 11.97 19.71
C SER A 293 -17.00 12.44 18.28
N MET A 294 -16.11 13.41 18.06
CA MET A 294 -15.94 14.01 16.72
C MET A 294 -15.21 13.10 15.73
N THR A 295 -14.09 12.48 16.12
CA THR A 295 -13.36 11.55 15.24
C THR A 295 -14.20 10.31 14.92
N VAL A 296 -14.98 9.79 15.88
CA VAL A 296 -15.88 8.66 15.63
C VAL A 296 -17.05 9.06 14.73
N SER A 297 -17.63 10.24 14.94
CA SER A 297 -18.69 10.77 14.06
C SER A 297 -18.17 10.99 12.64
N TYR A 298 -16.95 11.51 12.49
CA TYR A 298 -16.29 11.69 11.21
C TYR A 298 -16.01 10.35 10.52
N CYS A 299 -15.45 9.36 11.23
CA CYS A 299 -15.33 7.98 10.74
C CYS A 299 -16.67 7.46 10.22
N LYS A 300 -17.72 7.51 11.05
CA LYS A 300 -19.04 6.96 10.72
C LYS A 300 -19.68 7.68 9.53
N ALA A 301 -19.54 9.00 9.43
CA ALA A 301 -20.00 9.76 8.28
C ALA A 301 -19.30 9.31 6.98
N LEU A 302 -17.99 9.09 7.01
CA LEU A 302 -17.24 8.57 5.86
C LEU A 302 -17.60 7.13 5.51
N GLU A 303 -17.80 6.26 6.50
CA GLU A 303 -18.26 4.88 6.29
C GLU A 303 -19.63 4.83 5.61
N THR A 304 -20.58 5.63 6.08
CA THR A 304 -21.92 5.76 5.47
C THR A 304 -21.80 6.31 4.05
N ARG A 305 -20.97 7.34 3.84
CA ARG A 305 -20.76 7.95 2.52
C ARG A 305 -20.15 6.97 1.52
N LEU A 306 -19.09 6.24 1.90
CA LEU A 306 -18.49 5.19 1.05
C LEU A 306 -19.48 4.06 0.76
N SER A 307 -20.26 3.64 1.78
CA SER A 307 -21.28 2.62 1.59
C SER A 307 -22.36 3.06 0.60
N ILE A 308 -22.80 4.32 0.64
CA ILE A 308 -23.77 4.88 -0.32
C ILE A 308 -23.15 4.96 -1.72
N LEU A 309 -21.94 5.52 -1.84
CA LEU A 309 -21.23 5.66 -3.11
C LEU A 309 -21.04 4.30 -3.78
N PHE A 310 -20.54 3.29 -3.06
CA PHE A 310 -20.28 1.99 -3.66
C PHE A 310 -21.53 1.15 -3.93
N ARG A 311 -22.67 1.42 -3.26
CA ARG A 311 -23.96 0.82 -3.66
C ARG A 311 -24.42 1.25 -5.04
N SER A 312 -23.98 2.40 -5.55
CA SER A 312 -24.32 2.84 -6.90
C SER A 312 -23.48 2.15 -7.99
N LEU A 313 -22.49 1.32 -7.62
CA LEU A 313 -21.76 0.47 -8.55
C LEU A 313 -22.51 -0.83 -8.79
N ARG A 314 -22.25 -1.49 -9.93
CA ARG A 314 -22.80 -2.82 -10.20
C ARG A 314 -22.39 -3.78 -9.08
N SER A 315 -23.30 -4.67 -8.67
CA SER A 315 -23.14 -5.62 -7.54
C SER A 315 -21.92 -6.55 -7.63
N ASN A 316 -21.33 -6.67 -8.82
CA ASN A 316 -20.12 -7.46 -9.09
C ASN A 316 -18.83 -6.64 -9.03
N THR A 317 -18.88 -5.34 -8.75
CA THR A 317 -17.68 -4.46 -8.69
C THR A 317 -17.10 -4.44 -7.28
N VAL A 318 -17.94 -4.11 -6.28
CA VAL A 318 -17.56 -3.99 -4.87
C VAL A 318 -18.53 -4.80 -4.02
N GLY A 319 -18.02 -5.63 -3.11
CA GLY A 319 -18.85 -6.36 -2.16
C GLY A 319 -18.96 -5.64 -0.82
N LEU A 320 -20.17 -5.28 -0.37
CA LEU A 320 -20.39 -4.78 0.99
C LEU A 320 -20.62 -5.94 1.95
N ILE A 321 -19.58 -6.38 2.65
CA ILE A 321 -19.55 -7.62 3.43
C ILE A 321 -18.77 -7.41 4.72
N ARG A 322 -19.31 -7.86 5.86
CA ARG A 322 -18.60 -7.81 7.14
C ARG A 322 -17.33 -8.67 7.08
N MET A 323 -16.27 -8.25 7.77
CA MET A 323 -14.98 -8.96 7.78
C MET A 323 -15.12 -10.49 7.91
N ARG A 324 -15.92 -10.97 8.86
CA ARG A 324 -16.11 -12.40 9.15
C ARG A 324 -16.67 -13.22 7.97
N ASP A 325 -17.44 -12.58 7.09
CA ASP A 325 -18.17 -13.23 6.00
C ASP A 325 -17.34 -13.23 4.69
N THR A 326 -16.20 -12.52 4.67
CA THR A 326 -15.31 -12.40 3.50
C THR A 326 -14.72 -13.74 3.05
N LEU A 327 -14.47 -14.66 3.98
CA LEU A 327 -13.88 -15.97 3.71
C LEU A 327 -14.92 -17.07 3.45
N SER A 328 -16.21 -16.72 3.32
CA SER A 328 -17.22 -17.71 2.93
C SER A 328 -17.03 -18.18 1.49
N ALA A 329 -17.38 -19.43 1.19
CA ALA A 329 -17.25 -20.00 -0.16
C ALA A 329 -17.99 -19.16 -1.24
N ALA A 330 -19.12 -18.55 -0.87
CA ALA A 330 -19.90 -17.67 -1.73
C ALA A 330 -19.18 -16.35 -2.06
N ASN A 331 -18.21 -15.92 -1.26
CA ASN A 331 -17.46 -14.69 -1.50
C ASN A 331 -16.07 -14.97 -2.09
N LEU A 332 -15.43 -16.07 -1.73
CA LEU A 332 -14.16 -16.52 -2.32
C LEU A 332 -14.29 -16.88 -3.81
N SER A 333 -15.48 -17.30 -4.26
CA SER A 333 -15.76 -17.60 -5.67
C SER A 333 -15.98 -16.36 -6.55
N LYS A 334 -16.02 -15.15 -5.98
CA LYS A 334 -16.35 -13.92 -6.71
C LYS A 334 -15.13 -13.16 -7.21
N GLU A 335 -14.20 -13.86 -7.86
CA GLU A 335 -12.92 -13.33 -8.37
C GLU A 335 -13.06 -12.11 -9.31
N ARG A 336 -14.23 -11.91 -9.92
CA ARG A 336 -14.57 -10.73 -10.73
C ARG A 336 -14.72 -9.43 -9.92
N ARG A 337 -14.97 -9.51 -8.61
CA ARG A 337 -15.07 -8.31 -7.76
C ARG A 337 -13.72 -7.67 -7.60
N LEU A 338 -13.66 -6.35 -7.64
CA LEU A 338 -12.42 -5.62 -7.39
C LEU A 338 -11.99 -5.80 -5.93
N PHE A 339 -12.90 -5.55 -4.98
CA PHE A 339 -12.65 -5.74 -3.55
C PHE A 339 -13.94 -5.94 -2.75
N ASN A 340 -13.79 -6.33 -1.48
CA ASN A 340 -14.84 -6.33 -0.46
C ASN A 340 -14.59 -5.19 0.55
N LEU A 341 -15.65 -4.64 1.10
CA LEU A 341 -15.65 -3.53 2.04
C LEU A 341 -16.51 -3.88 3.25
N ASP A 342 -15.98 -3.73 4.45
CA ASP A 342 -16.76 -3.89 5.68
C ASP A 342 -17.50 -2.59 6.00
N PRO A 343 -18.84 -2.52 5.82
CA PRO A 343 -19.58 -1.26 5.97
C PRO A 343 -19.52 -0.69 7.40
N ALA A 344 -19.11 -1.48 8.40
CA ALA A 344 -19.02 -1.03 9.79
C ALA A 344 -17.61 -0.53 10.20
N HIS A 345 -16.58 -0.84 9.39
CA HIS A 345 -15.17 -0.65 9.72
C HIS A 345 -14.30 -0.35 8.48
N CYS A 346 -14.87 0.26 7.45
CA CYS A 346 -14.16 0.53 6.20
C CYS A 346 -13.30 1.79 6.23
N VAL A 347 -13.38 2.59 7.29
CA VAL A 347 -12.60 3.82 7.44
C VAL A 347 -11.92 3.86 8.79
N VAL A 348 -10.63 4.16 8.79
CA VAL A 348 -9.86 4.44 10.00
C VAL A 348 -9.27 5.83 9.88
N VAL A 349 -9.58 6.66 10.86
CA VAL A 349 -9.06 8.03 10.93
C VAL A 349 -7.76 8.01 11.74
N VAL A 350 -6.70 8.56 11.15
CA VAL A 350 -5.34 8.61 11.70
C VAL A 350 -4.86 10.04 11.77
N SER A 351 -3.91 10.38 12.63
CA SER A 351 -3.37 11.75 12.67
C SER A 351 -2.63 12.07 11.38
N ARG A 352 -2.74 13.31 10.87
CA ARG A 352 -1.92 13.75 9.72
C ARG A 352 -0.43 13.61 10.05
N ARG A 353 -0.04 13.99 11.27
CA ARG A 353 1.34 13.90 11.75
C ARG A 353 1.90 12.48 11.73
N THR A 354 1.08 11.44 11.88
CA THR A 354 1.59 10.05 11.89
C THR A 354 1.76 9.46 10.50
N VAL A 355 1.07 10.02 9.50
CA VAL A 355 1.17 9.59 8.11
C VAL A 355 2.09 10.48 7.26
N THR A 356 2.53 11.63 7.78
CA THR A 356 3.54 12.48 7.11
C THR A 356 4.97 12.16 7.55
N ALA A 357 5.95 12.67 6.80
CA ALA A 357 7.37 12.55 7.09
C ALA A 357 7.76 13.11 8.49
N ASP A 358 7.01 14.11 8.97
CA ASP A 358 7.18 14.72 10.31
C ASP A 358 6.88 13.74 11.45
N GLY A 359 6.14 12.67 11.14
CA GLY A 359 5.85 11.57 12.05
C GLY A 359 6.93 10.52 12.12
N ARG A 360 8.07 10.65 11.44
CA ARG A 360 9.14 9.65 11.52
C ARG A 360 9.89 9.80 12.85
N PRO A 361 10.30 8.70 13.52
CA PRO A 361 11.11 8.80 14.74
C PRO A 361 12.38 9.64 14.56
N VAL A 362 13.01 9.54 13.38
CA VAL A 362 14.19 10.34 13.01
C VAL A 362 13.83 11.82 12.91
N ALA A 363 12.80 12.19 12.15
CA ALA A 363 12.33 13.57 12.06
C ALA A 363 11.85 14.13 13.42
N GLN A 364 11.28 13.29 14.27
CA GLN A 364 10.89 13.67 15.64
C GLN A 364 12.12 13.95 16.52
N LEU A 365 13.19 13.16 16.35
CA LEU A 365 14.46 13.39 17.03
C LEU A 365 15.15 14.64 16.47
N GLU A 366 15.20 14.83 15.15
CA GLU A 366 15.74 16.04 14.51
C GLU A 366 15.00 17.28 15.02
N ASN A 367 13.66 17.29 14.97
CA ASN A 367 12.88 18.41 15.50
C ASN A 367 13.10 18.63 17.01
N LEU A 368 13.35 17.56 17.79
CA LEU A 368 13.66 17.69 19.21
C LEU A 368 15.06 18.29 19.41
N LEU A 369 16.05 17.85 18.65
CA LEU A 369 17.41 18.36 18.69
C LEU A 369 17.44 19.83 18.22
N ASP A 370 16.75 20.15 17.13
CA ASP A 370 16.60 21.53 16.63
C ASP A 370 15.88 22.42 17.67
N ALA A 371 14.85 21.90 18.34
CA ALA A 371 14.17 22.62 19.41
C ALA A 371 15.05 22.81 20.65
N MET A 372 15.89 21.82 20.98
CA MET A 372 16.90 21.94 22.03
C MET A 372 17.96 22.98 21.65
N ASP A 373 18.43 22.99 20.41
CA ASP A 373 19.42 23.94 19.91
C ASP A 373 18.86 25.38 19.88
N LEU A 374 17.56 25.55 19.59
CA LEU A 374 16.88 26.84 19.71
C LEU A 374 16.67 27.28 21.17
N ALA A 375 16.47 26.34 22.08
CA ALA A 375 16.22 26.59 23.51
C ALA A 375 17.49 26.90 24.31
N ILE A 376 18.68 26.73 23.73
CA ILE A 376 19.95 27.06 24.37
C ILE A 376 20.12 28.57 24.61
N ASP A 377 19.32 29.43 23.94
CA ASP A 377 19.52 30.88 23.96
C ASP A 377 18.65 31.70 24.93
N THR A 378 17.80 31.10 25.79
CA THR A 378 17.11 31.89 26.84
C THR A 378 16.84 31.11 28.13
N ASN A 379 17.19 31.74 29.25
CA ASN A 379 17.05 31.29 30.64
C ASN A 379 15.59 31.17 31.13
N ASP A 380 14.72 30.42 30.44
CA ASP A 380 13.38 30.11 30.96
C ASP A 380 12.95 28.69 30.58
N ILE A 381 13.59 27.70 31.23
CA ILE A 381 13.24 26.29 31.13
C ILE A 381 11.96 26.06 31.96
N LYS A 382 10.82 26.51 31.45
CA LYS A 382 9.47 26.19 31.94
C LYS A 382 8.53 25.74 30.83
N ASP A 383 9.08 25.19 29.76
CA ASP A 383 8.29 24.59 28.71
C ASP A 383 8.01 23.10 29.04
N ASP A 384 6.96 22.87 29.84
CA ASP A 384 6.35 21.54 30.05
C ASP A 384 5.88 20.89 28.72
N SER A 385 5.93 21.64 27.62
CA SER A 385 5.68 21.16 26.25
C SER A 385 6.74 20.17 25.75
N LEU A 386 8.00 20.27 26.21
CA LEU A 386 9.11 19.37 25.82
C LEU A 386 8.96 17.97 26.45
N LEU A 387 8.29 17.89 27.61
CA LEU A 387 7.99 16.64 28.32
C LEU A 387 6.55 16.18 28.14
N GLN A 388 5.75 16.89 27.33
CA GLN A 388 4.39 16.48 27.04
C GLN A 388 4.45 15.18 26.25
N SER A 389 4.20 14.06 26.95
CA SER A 389 4.07 12.71 26.38
C SER A 389 3.44 12.82 24.99
N LEU A 390 4.22 12.51 23.93
CA LEU A 390 3.81 12.53 22.53
C LEU A 390 2.31 12.30 22.42
N ALA A 391 1.54 13.39 22.26
CA ALA A 391 0.12 13.44 22.54
C ALA A 391 -0.56 12.11 22.19
N ASN A 392 -0.94 11.33 23.21
CA ASN A 392 -1.56 10.00 23.14
C ASN A 392 -1.54 9.40 21.74
N GLY A 393 -0.43 8.72 21.42
CA GLY A 393 -0.11 8.14 20.12
C GLY A 393 -1.35 7.68 19.36
N ASP A 394 -1.54 8.27 18.19
CA ASP A 394 -2.62 8.05 17.24
C ASP A 394 -3.40 6.75 17.45
N MET A 395 -4.52 6.87 18.18
CA MET A 395 -5.46 5.78 18.44
C MET A 395 -5.96 5.13 17.13
N GLY A 396 -5.91 5.86 16.00
CA GLY A 396 -6.21 5.37 14.67
C GLY A 396 -5.29 4.24 14.25
N ILE A 397 -3.97 4.42 14.38
CA ILE A 397 -2.98 3.39 14.02
C ILE A 397 -3.12 2.17 14.94
N GLN A 398 -3.39 2.37 16.22
CA GLN A 398 -3.65 1.24 17.13
C GLN A 398 -4.89 0.44 16.72
N ARG A 399 -6.00 1.12 16.39
CA ARG A 399 -7.22 0.50 15.86
C ARG A 399 -6.95 -0.23 14.55
N LEU A 400 -6.12 0.34 13.68
CA LEU A 400 -5.73 -0.26 12.40
C LEU A 400 -4.98 -1.58 12.63
N LYS A 401 -4.00 -1.60 13.53
CA LYS A 401 -3.26 -2.81 13.92
C LYS A 401 -4.17 -3.87 14.54
N GLN A 402 -5.10 -3.47 15.40
CA GLN A 402 -6.08 -4.38 15.99
C GLN A 402 -7.01 -4.99 14.94
N TYR A 403 -7.46 -4.18 13.98
CA TYR A 403 -8.31 -4.64 12.87
C TYR A 403 -7.55 -5.61 11.97
N LEU A 404 -6.29 -5.28 11.63
CA LEU A 404 -5.40 -6.16 10.88
C LEU A 404 -5.21 -7.49 11.62
N GLN A 405 -4.83 -7.47 12.89
CA GLN A 405 -4.62 -8.68 13.68
C GLN A 405 -5.88 -9.55 13.74
N LYS A 406 -7.07 -8.94 13.88
CA LYS A 406 -8.35 -9.66 13.85
C LYS A 406 -8.57 -10.37 12.51
N TYR A 407 -8.24 -9.71 11.40
CA TYR A 407 -8.36 -10.30 10.08
C TYR A 407 -7.32 -11.40 9.82
N LEU A 408 -6.08 -11.20 10.27
CA LEU A 408 -5.04 -12.23 10.20
C LEU A 408 -5.44 -13.48 10.98
N ASN A 409 -5.96 -13.31 12.20
CA ASN A 409 -6.49 -14.44 12.98
C ASN A 409 -7.61 -15.17 12.23
N LEU A 410 -8.50 -14.44 11.55
CA LEU A 410 -9.55 -15.04 10.72
C LEU A 410 -8.97 -15.82 9.53
N LEU A 411 -7.95 -15.30 8.84
CA LEU A 411 -7.28 -15.97 7.72
C LEU A 411 -6.53 -17.24 8.17
N PHE A 412 -5.83 -17.20 9.30
CA PHE A 412 -5.07 -18.36 9.79
C PHE A 412 -5.94 -19.41 10.49
N SER A 413 -7.10 -19.02 11.04
CA SER A 413 -8.09 -19.96 11.57
C SER A 413 -9.04 -20.51 10.51
N PHE A 414 -9.01 -19.97 9.29
CA PHE A 414 -9.80 -20.46 8.18
C PHE A 414 -9.40 -21.89 7.83
N SER A 415 -10.31 -22.83 8.08
CA SER A 415 -10.17 -24.22 7.68
C SER A 415 -11.12 -24.50 6.50
N PRO A 416 -10.61 -24.94 5.34
CA PRO A 416 -11.44 -25.33 4.21
C PRO A 416 -12.06 -26.71 4.47
N THR A 417 -12.99 -26.80 5.43
CA THR A 417 -13.75 -28.04 5.67
C THR A 417 -15.18 -27.86 5.17
N SER A 418 -15.60 -28.78 4.30
CA SER A 418 -16.98 -29.03 3.83
C SER A 418 -17.46 -28.43 2.49
N SER A 419 -16.68 -28.51 1.41
CA SER A 419 -17.32 -28.64 0.08
C SER A 419 -16.85 -29.93 -0.61
N LYS A 420 -17.80 -30.80 -0.95
CA LYS A 420 -17.56 -32.02 -1.73
C LYS A 420 -17.15 -31.72 -3.19
N ASP A 421 -17.27 -30.46 -3.61
CA ASP A 421 -16.88 -29.96 -4.92
C ASP A 421 -16.11 -28.64 -4.75
N GLY A 422 -14.92 -28.53 -5.35
CA GLY A 422 -14.13 -27.30 -5.42
C GLY A 422 -12.82 -27.36 -4.65
N GLY A 423 -11.71 -27.07 -5.32
CA GLY A 423 -10.34 -27.22 -4.80
C GLY A 423 -10.08 -26.55 -3.45
N ARG A 424 -9.11 -27.10 -2.71
CA ARG A 424 -8.67 -26.58 -1.41
C ARG A 424 -8.20 -25.12 -1.56
N THR A 425 -9.01 -24.19 -1.07
CA THR A 425 -8.63 -22.78 -0.93
C THR A 425 -7.85 -22.65 0.36
N GLU A 426 -6.56 -22.42 0.26
CA GLU A 426 -5.65 -22.29 1.41
C GLU A 426 -4.71 -21.11 1.17
N LEU A 427 -4.19 -20.52 2.25
CA LEU A 427 -3.10 -19.56 2.12
C LEU A 427 -1.91 -20.20 1.38
N LEU A 428 -1.21 -19.39 0.60
CA LEU A 428 -0.04 -19.83 -0.15
C LEU A 428 1.21 -19.72 0.74
N SER A 429 2.26 -20.47 0.40
CA SER A 429 3.58 -20.18 0.93
C SER A 429 4.23 -19.00 0.20
N PRO A 430 5.21 -18.30 0.80
CA PRO A 430 5.88 -17.16 0.16
C PRO A 430 6.37 -17.47 -1.26
N SER A 431 7.03 -18.61 -1.45
CA SER A 431 7.56 -19.01 -2.75
C SER A 431 6.46 -19.30 -3.78
N GLN A 432 5.35 -19.92 -3.36
CA GLN A 432 4.19 -20.16 -4.23
C GLN A 432 3.53 -18.85 -4.64
N TRP A 433 3.33 -17.95 -3.68
CA TRP A 433 2.70 -16.65 -3.92
C TRP A 433 3.57 -15.79 -4.84
N VAL A 434 4.87 -15.68 -4.58
CA VAL A 434 5.79 -14.87 -5.39
C VAL A 434 5.91 -15.41 -6.81
N LYS A 435 5.94 -16.74 -7.00
CA LYS A 435 5.91 -17.35 -8.34
C LYS A 435 4.62 -16.97 -9.08
N ALA A 436 3.46 -17.08 -8.43
CA ALA A 436 2.18 -16.71 -9.03
C ALA A 436 2.10 -15.21 -9.36
N PHE A 437 2.63 -14.34 -8.49
CA PHE A 437 2.67 -12.90 -8.72
C PHE A 437 3.53 -12.54 -9.93
N HIS A 438 4.72 -13.12 -10.07
CA HIS A 438 5.58 -12.86 -11.23
C HIS A 438 4.95 -13.34 -12.54
N VAL A 439 4.25 -14.48 -12.53
CA VAL A 439 3.50 -14.96 -13.71
C VAL A 439 2.42 -13.94 -14.08
N LEU A 440 1.63 -13.47 -13.11
CA LEU A 440 0.61 -12.45 -13.32
C LEU A 440 1.20 -11.15 -13.91
N ALA A 441 2.27 -10.64 -13.31
CA ALA A 441 2.93 -9.42 -13.76
C ALA A 441 3.50 -9.56 -15.19
N LYS A 442 4.09 -10.72 -15.50
CA LYS A 442 4.59 -11.04 -16.85
C LYS A 442 3.45 -11.10 -17.87
N ASP A 443 2.35 -11.77 -17.53
CA ASP A 443 1.19 -11.88 -18.42
C ASP A 443 0.53 -10.52 -18.64
N TYR A 444 0.46 -9.68 -17.60
CA TYR A 444 0.00 -8.30 -17.72
C TYR A 444 0.92 -7.50 -18.68
N ASN A 445 2.25 -7.53 -18.48
CA ASN A 445 3.19 -6.86 -19.39
C ASN A 445 3.00 -7.30 -20.85
N ARG A 446 2.79 -8.59 -21.10
CA ARG A 446 2.52 -9.12 -22.44
C ARG A 446 1.20 -8.59 -23.02
N MET A 447 0.15 -8.50 -22.21
CA MET A 447 -1.14 -7.92 -22.62
C MET A 447 -0.97 -6.45 -23.01
N ASP A 448 -0.24 -5.67 -22.22
CA ASP A 448 0.03 -4.26 -22.52
C ASP A 448 0.84 -4.08 -23.80
N SER A 449 1.90 -4.87 -24.00
CA SER A 449 2.68 -4.82 -25.24
C SER A 449 1.83 -5.15 -26.48
N LYS A 450 0.93 -6.12 -26.34
CA LYS A 450 -0.02 -6.46 -27.41
C LYS A 450 -0.97 -5.29 -27.71
N ARG A 451 -1.53 -4.65 -26.68
CA ARG A 451 -2.41 -3.48 -26.83
C ARG A 451 -1.71 -2.33 -27.54
N LYS A 452 -0.46 -2.02 -27.14
CA LYS A 452 0.35 -0.99 -27.80
C LYS A 452 0.58 -1.30 -29.28
N HIS A 453 0.91 -2.55 -29.61
CA HIS A 453 1.11 -2.97 -30.99
C HIS A 453 -0.17 -2.85 -31.84
N GLU A 454 -1.33 -3.20 -31.29
CA GLU A 454 -2.63 -3.05 -31.97
C GLU A 454 -2.97 -1.58 -32.25
N VAL A 455 -2.70 -0.68 -31.31
CA VAL A 455 -2.90 0.77 -31.48
C VAL A 455 -1.99 1.32 -32.59
N THR A 456 -0.68 1.03 -32.54
CA THR A 456 0.26 1.47 -33.58
C THR A 456 -0.11 0.92 -34.96
N THR A 457 -0.63 -0.31 -35.04
CA THR A 457 -1.08 -0.90 -36.30
C THR A 457 -2.30 -0.16 -36.86
N LEU A 458 -3.25 0.21 -36.01
CA LEU A 458 -4.44 0.98 -36.41
C LEU A 458 -4.09 2.40 -36.86
N GLU A 459 -3.17 3.07 -36.15
CA GLU A 459 -2.67 4.40 -36.53
C GLU A 459 -1.96 4.36 -37.89
N ASN A 460 -1.11 3.35 -38.13
CA ASN A 460 -0.43 3.17 -39.42
C ASN A 460 -1.39 2.90 -40.59
N ILE A 461 -2.50 2.20 -40.34
CA ILE A 461 -3.54 1.96 -41.33
C ILE A 461 -4.31 3.26 -41.62
N GLN A 462 -4.59 4.07 -40.60
CA GLN A 462 -5.28 5.36 -40.75
C GLN A 462 -4.42 6.43 -41.42
N SER A 463 -3.09 6.38 -41.28
CA SER A 463 -2.17 7.30 -41.98
C SER A 463 -1.85 6.89 -43.42
N ALA A 464 -2.22 5.67 -43.82
CA ALA A 464 -1.99 5.14 -45.17
C ALA A 464 -3.21 5.28 -46.11
N VAL A 465 -4.32 5.80 -45.58
CA VAL A 465 -5.54 6.18 -46.30
C VAL A 465 -5.62 7.70 -46.34
#